data_AF-A0A4P6K188-F1
#
_entry.id   AF-A0A4P6K188-F1
#
_cell.length_a   1.000
_cell.length_b   1.000
_cell.length_c   1.000
_cell.angle_alpha   90.00
_cell.angle_beta   90.00
_cell.angle_gamma   90.00
#
_symmetry.space_group_name_H-M   'P 1'
#
loop_
_entity.id
_entity.type
_entity.pdbx_description
1 polymer ?
#
loop_
_entity_poly.entity_id
_entity_poly.type
_entity_poly.pdbx_seq_one_letter_code
_entity_poly.pdbx_strand_id
1 'polypeptide(L)'
;MPFLLSCISTKHSMLKKHWATSREQTECPLTVLGSRQKPKEDQGGLLCLLDDTGDVQELAELPMPAGMAHSDKGILVASIDAVHEVSNDLTAVQEKVSLPAFNMLHSLSRSQRGYLVASTGLDAVLEFTHEGELLWSWWAIEHGFTLTPTGEPRYLDISADHRGVKYGTLAHTTHVNSAAELPDGTVLASLFHQGMVIAIDRESGEWKPVLEGLDHPHSVRVLAEDYITVADTARGRALMVRIKDGKGSIEAEATADTNWLQDCLYDYRNDQWVLVDGKNSRVILQSGSTGKKELARFELNPEWRLYGVLPLA
;
A
#
# COMPACT_ATOMS: atom_id res chain seq x y z
N MET A 1 -18.77 -8.40 9.46
CA MET A 1 -17.42 -8.23 10.03
C MET A 1 -17.08 -6.75 9.95
N PRO A 2 -16.74 -6.09 11.06
CA PRO A 2 -16.30 -4.69 11.03
C PRO A 2 -14.95 -4.55 10.31
N PHE A 3 -14.72 -3.38 9.73
CA PHE A 3 -13.51 -3.05 8.99
C PHE A 3 -12.91 -1.76 9.53
N LEU A 4 -11.58 -1.73 9.65
CA LEU A 4 -10.86 -0.48 9.72
C LEU A 4 -10.45 -0.06 8.31
N LEU A 5 -10.83 1.14 7.91
CA LEU A 5 -10.41 1.78 6.66
C LEU A 5 -9.40 2.87 6.94
N SER A 6 -8.41 2.98 6.06
CA SER A 6 -7.51 4.13 6.03
C SER A 6 -7.84 5.06 4.87
N CYS A 7 -7.81 6.36 5.15
CA CYS A 7 -8.08 7.44 4.21
C CYS A 7 -6.87 8.37 4.21
N ILE A 8 -6.10 8.39 3.12
CA ILE A 8 -4.87 9.19 3.05
C ILE A 8 -5.12 10.68 2.88
N SER A 9 -6.34 11.08 2.54
CA SER A 9 -6.72 12.49 2.44
C SER A 9 -8.22 12.67 2.57
N THR A 10 -8.62 13.65 3.35
CA THR A 10 -10.02 14.11 3.48
C THR A 10 -10.35 15.29 2.57
N LYS A 11 -9.45 15.61 1.64
CA LYS A 11 -9.52 16.77 0.72
C LYS A 11 -9.26 16.33 -0.72
N HIS A 12 -9.91 15.26 -1.16
CA HIS A 12 -9.67 14.64 -2.47
C HIS A 12 -9.86 15.61 -3.65
N SER A 13 -10.81 16.54 -3.57
CA SER A 13 -10.98 17.55 -4.63
C SER A 13 -9.79 18.50 -4.75
N MET A 14 -9.09 18.79 -3.65
CA MET A 14 -7.84 19.55 -3.67
C MET A 14 -6.74 18.77 -4.38
N LEU A 15 -6.59 17.48 -4.08
CA LEU A 15 -5.63 16.61 -4.76
C LEU A 15 -5.88 16.50 -6.26
N LYS A 16 -7.15 16.33 -6.67
CA LYS A 16 -7.53 16.32 -8.08
C LYS A 16 -7.12 17.60 -8.80
N LYS A 17 -7.31 18.77 -8.17
CA LYS A 17 -6.85 20.06 -8.70
C LYS A 17 -5.34 20.10 -8.84
N HIS A 18 -4.60 19.69 -7.80
CA HIS A 18 -3.13 19.63 -7.85
C HIS A 18 -2.64 18.72 -8.98
N TRP A 19 -3.19 17.52 -9.15
CA TRP A 19 -2.80 16.62 -10.24
C TRP A 19 -3.18 17.16 -11.61
N ALA A 20 -4.32 17.82 -11.75
CA ALA A 20 -4.72 18.43 -13.02
C ALA A 20 -3.73 19.53 -13.47
N THR A 21 -3.12 20.26 -12.54
CA THR A 21 -2.16 21.34 -12.84
C THR A 21 -0.70 20.89 -12.88
N SER A 22 -0.36 19.78 -12.22
CA SER A 22 1.02 19.27 -12.11
C SER A 22 1.31 18.01 -12.94
N ARG A 23 0.33 17.52 -13.69
CA ARG A 23 0.50 16.37 -14.61
C ARG A 23 1.51 16.73 -15.69
N GLU A 24 2.68 16.10 -15.61
CA GLU A 24 3.63 16.04 -16.71
C GLU A 24 3.38 14.74 -17.49
N GLN A 25 3.06 14.85 -18.78
CA GLN A 25 3.14 13.69 -19.67
C GLN A 25 4.61 13.40 -19.92
N THR A 26 5.06 12.21 -19.55
CA THR A 26 6.43 11.74 -19.85
C THR A 26 6.34 10.67 -20.94
N GLU A 27 7.29 10.68 -21.88
CA GLU A 27 7.36 9.73 -23.02
C GLU A 27 7.94 8.36 -22.61
N CYS A 28 7.65 7.91 -21.38
CA CYS A 28 8.11 6.61 -20.88
C CYS A 28 7.22 5.48 -21.46
N PRO A 29 7.77 4.30 -21.82
CA PRO A 29 7.00 3.20 -22.43
C PRO A 29 5.94 2.57 -21.52
N LEU A 30 5.95 2.86 -20.22
CA LEU A 30 4.83 2.66 -19.29
C LEU A 30 4.24 4.05 -19.00
N THR A 31 2.91 4.19 -18.93
CA THR A 31 2.25 5.50 -18.73
C THR A 31 2.53 6.04 -17.32
N VAL A 32 3.72 6.59 -17.08
CA VAL A 32 4.14 7.03 -15.74
C VAL A 32 3.14 8.04 -15.19
N LEU A 33 2.58 7.72 -14.03
CA LEU A 33 1.68 8.60 -13.29
C LEU A 33 2.41 9.20 -12.09
N GLY A 34 2.43 10.52 -11.99
CA GLY A 34 3.03 11.19 -10.85
C GLY A 34 3.14 12.70 -11.01
N SER A 35 3.73 13.34 -10.00
CA SER A 35 4.09 14.76 -10.02
C SER A 35 5.52 14.93 -9.49
N ARG A 36 6.24 15.96 -9.96
CA ARG A 36 7.55 16.35 -9.41
C ARG A 36 7.46 16.96 -8.02
N GLN A 37 6.33 17.61 -7.73
CA GLN A 37 6.08 18.28 -6.45
C GLN A 37 4.84 17.71 -5.77
N LYS A 38 4.92 17.57 -4.45
CA LYS A 38 3.77 17.24 -3.60
C LYS A 38 2.99 18.50 -3.22
N PRO A 39 1.69 18.39 -2.92
CA PRO A 39 0.92 19.50 -2.37
C PRO A 39 1.62 20.13 -1.17
N LYS A 40 1.52 21.46 -1.06
CA LYS A 40 2.07 22.20 0.09
C LYS A 40 1.09 22.17 1.25
N GLU A 41 -0.19 22.19 0.92
CA GLU A 41 -1.33 22.14 1.80
C GLU A 41 -1.42 20.79 2.51
N ASP A 42 -1.88 20.84 3.77
CA ASP A 42 -2.29 19.65 4.50
C ASP A 42 -3.45 18.95 3.77
N GLN A 43 -3.29 17.66 3.53
CA GLN A 43 -4.23 16.80 2.82
C GLN A 43 -5.27 16.18 3.76
N GLY A 44 -5.10 16.35 5.08
CA GLY A 44 -5.83 15.63 6.11
C GLY A 44 -5.48 14.14 6.11
N GLY A 45 -6.45 13.34 6.47
CA GLY A 45 -6.33 11.89 6.57
C GLY A 45 -7.03 11.40 7.82
N LEU A 46 -7.55 10.18 7.76
CA LEU A 46 -8.25 9.58 8.88
C LEU A 46 -8.25 8.06 8.81
N LEU A 47 -8.50 7.47 9.96
CA LEU A 47 -8.96 6.11 10.14
C LEU A 47 -10.46 6.12 10.34
N CYS A 48 -11.15 5.13 9.77
CA CYS A 48 -12.60 4.99 9.85
C CYS A 48 -12.97 3.57 10.22
N LEU A 49 -13.63 3.42 11.37
CA LEU A 49 -14.21 2.15 11.80
C LEU A 49 -15.60 2.01 11.16
N LEU A 50 -15.73 1.03 10.27
CA LEU A 50 -17.01 0.63 9.69
C LEU A 50 -17.51 -0.64 10.37
N ASP A 51 -18.82 -0.71 10.61
CA ASP A 51 -19.47 -1.98 10.94
C ASP A 51 -19.73 -2.82 9.67
N ASP A 52 -20.53 -3.88 9.82
CA ASP A 52 -20.84 -4.80 8.72
C ASP A 52 -21.97 -4.34 7.80
N THR A 53 -22.70 -3.28 8.16
CA THR A 53 -23.66 -2.58 7.29
C THR A 53 -22.99 -1.47 6.49
N GLY A 54 -21.76 -1.10 6.85
CA GLY A 54 -20.99 -0.03 6.22
C GLY A 54 -21.21 1.33 6.88
N ASP A 55 -21.84 1.35 8.06
CA ASP A 55 -22.06 2.57 8.83
C ASP A 55 -20.79 2.95 9.60
N VAL A 56 -20.47 4.25 9.58
CA VAL A 56 -19.31 4.81 10.29
C VAL A 56 -19.60 4.83 11.78
N GLN A 57 -18.81 4.07 12.54
CA GLN A 57 -18.92 3.98 14.00
C GLN A 57 -18.03 4.99 14.71
N GLU A 58 -16.79 5.15 14.23
CA GLU A 58 -15.81 6.06 14.82
C GLU A 58 -14.79 6.54 13.78
N LEU A 59 -14.23 7.73 14.02
CA LEU A 59 -13.19 8.34 13.19
C LEU A 59 -12.01 8.79 14.07
N ALA A 60 -10.79 8.55 13.59
CA ALA A 60 -9.59 9.13 14.18
C ALA A 60 -8.78 9.87 13.11
N GLU A 61 -8.46 11.14 13.35
CA GLU A 61 -7.58 11.90 12.47
C GLU A 61 -6.16 11.34 12.55
N LEU A 62 -5.56 11.10 11.38
CA LEU A 62 -4.19 10.65 11.27
C LEU A 62 -3.64 11.12 9.92
N PRO A 63 -2.45 11.73 9.84
CA PRO A 63 -1.93 12.18 8.56
C PRO A 63 -1.56 11.01 7.65
N MET A 64 -2.15 10.96 6.45
CA MET A 64 -1.81 10.00 5.39
C MET A 64 -1.67 8.53 5.85
N PRO A 65 -2.68 7.92 6.52
CA PRO A 65 -2.59 6.55 6.98
C PRO A 65 -2.61 5.58 5.79
N ALA A 66 -1.50 4.90 5.57
CA ALA A 66 -1.26 4.08 4.39
C ALA A 66 -0.50 2.82 4.79
N GLY A 67 -1.27 1.79 5.18
CA GLY A 67 -0.76 0.52 5.69
C GLY A 67 -1.21 0.26 7.12
N MET A 68 -1.72 -0.94 7.37
CA MET A 68 -2.24 -1.34 8.68
C MET A 68 -1.91 -2.81 8.94
N ALA A 69 -1.49 -3.11 10.17
CA ALA A 69 -1.23 -4.47 10.62
C ALA A 69 -1.68 -4.67 12.06
N HIS A 70 -2.17 -5.87 12.38
CA HIS A 70 -2.52 -6.24 13.75
C HIS A 70 -1.28 -6.26 14.66
N SER A 71 -1.45 -5.82 15.91
CA SER A 71 -0.49 -5.95 17.02
C SER A 71 -1.15 -6.64 18.21
N ASP A 72 -0.35 -7.03 19.19
CA ASP A 72 -0.88 -7.65 20.43
C ASP A 72 -1.69 -6.66 21.28
N LYS A 73 -1.58 -5.34 21.01
CA LYS A 73 -2.22 -4.26 21.79
C LYS A 73 -3.27 -3.49 20.99
N GLY A 74 -3.49 -3.83 19.73
CA GLY A 74 -4.39 -3.12 18.84
C GLY A 74 -3.91 -3.21 17.39
N ILE A 75 -3.80 -2.06 16.73
CA ILE A 75 -3.49 -1.96 15.31
C ILE A 75 -2.31 -1.01 15.14
N LEU A 76 -1.28 -1.45 14.44
CA LEU A 76 -0.26 -0.54 13.94
C LEU A 76 -0.70 0.06 12.62
N VAL A 77 -0.49 1.37 12.47
CA VAL A 77 -0.86 2.13 11.27
C VAL A 77 0.34 2.95 10.81
N ALA A 78 0.77 2.73 9.58
CA ALA A 78 1.79 3.54 8.94
C ALA A 78 1.20 4.90 8.51
N SER A 79 1.87 5.99 8.87
CA SER A 79 1.56 7.36 8.46
C SER A 79 2.70 7.92 7.61
N ILE A 80 2.71 9.23 7.36
CA ILE A 80 3.72 9.87 6.50
C ILE A 80 5.18 9.59 6.88
N ASP A 81 5.54 9.55 8.17
CA ASP A 81 6.92 9.43 8.66
C ASP A 81 7.04 8.65 9.98
N ALA A 82 5.96 8.00 10.41
CA ALA A 82 5.90 7.22 11.63
C ALA A 82 4.91 6.05 11.52
N VAL A 83 5.02 5.11 12.44
CA VAL A 83 4.02 4.09 12.69
C VAL A 83 3.37 4.39 14.03
N HIS A 84 2.04 4.37 14.05
CA HIS A 84 1.21 4.65 15.21
C HIS A 84 0.60 3.35 15.73
N GLU A 85 0.49 3.21 17.05
CA GLU A 85 -0.34 2.19 17.68
C GLU A 85 -1.71 2.79 18.00
N VAL A 86 -2.77 2.13 17.53
CA VAL A 86 -4.15 2.59 17.59
C VAL A 86 -5.00 1.51 18.27
N SER A 87 -5.87 1.92 19.20
CA SER A 87 -6.84 1.00 19.81
C SER A 87 -7.89 0.55 18.79
N ASN A 88 -8.46 -0.64 18.97
CA ASN A 88 -9.46 -1.19 18.03
C ASN A 88 -10.73 -0.31 17.90
N ASP A 89 -11.03 0.48 18.92
CA ASP A 89 -12.16 1.42 18.95
C ASP A 89 -11.76 2.84 18.51
N LEU A 90 -10.52 3.05 18.06
CA LEU A 90 -9.95 4.31 17.62
C LEU A 90 -9.88 5.44 18.66
N THR A 91 -10.17 5.15 19.93
CA THR A 91 -10.16 6.15 21.01
C THR A 91 -8.75 6.57 21.46
N ALA A 92 -7.74 5.74 21.18
CA ALA A 92 -6.34 6.01 21.49
C ALA A 92 -5.48 5.87 20.23
N VAL A 93 -4.73 6.92 19.91
CA VAL A 93 -3.75 6.96 18.83
C VAL A 93 -2.44 7.47 19.41
N GLN A 94 -1.38 6.68 19.32
CA GLN A 94 -0.06 7.04 19.83
C GLN A 94 1.01 6.77 18.78
N GLU A 95 1.89 7.74 18.52
CA GLU A 95 3.11 7.49 17.75
C GLU A 95 3.97 6.42 18.46
N LYS A 96 4.34 5.37 17.74
CA LYS A 96 5.00 4.18 18.30
C LYS A 96 6.43 4.01 17.80
N VAL A 97 6.66 4.14 16.50
CA VAL A 97 7.98 4.01 15.88
C VAL A 97 8.18 5.12 14.85
N SER A 98 9.32 5.78 14.88
CA SER A 98 9.75 6.70 13.83
C SER A 98 11.24 6.51 13.56
N LEU A 99 11.58 6.01 12.37
CA LEU A 99 12.96 5.79 11.94
C LEU A 99 13.40 6.87 10.95
N PRO A 100 14.71 7.22 10.87
CA PRO A 100 15.22 8.19 9.90
C PRO A 100 14.83 7.88 8.45
N ALA A 101 14.72 6.60 8.11
CA ALA A 101 14.31 6.13 6.79
C ALA A 101 12.78 6.07 6.60
N PHE A 102 11.96 6.52 7.54
CA PHE A 102 10.51 6.56 7.37
C PHE A 102 10.10 7.80 6.57
N ASN A 103 9.84 7.59 5.28
CA ASN A 103 9.36 8.64 4.39
C ASN A 103 8.25 8.11 3.48
N MET A 104 7.10 8.78 3.56
CA MET A 104 5.88 8.45 2.82
C MET A 104 5.56 6.96 2.89
N LEU A 105 5.31 6.45 4.09
CA LEU A 105 5.04 5.03 4.26
C LEU A 105 3.72 4.67 3.56
N HIS A 106 3.70 3.59 2.78
CA HIS A 106 2.54 3.19 1.96
C HIS A 106 1.97 1.81 2.30
N SER A 107 2.68 1.01 3.10
CA SER A 107 2.16 -0.27 3.56
C SER A 107 2.74 -0.62 4.91
N LEU A 108 2.04 -1.50 5.61
CA LEU A 108 2.52 -2.13 6.82
C LEU A 108 1.97 -3.55 6.84
N SER A 109 2.84 -4.54 7.04
CA SER A 109 2.48 -5.93 7.17
C SER A 109 3.30 -6.60 8.26
N ARG A 110 2.78 -7.69 8.82
CA ARG A 110 3.52 -8.46 9.81
C ARG A 110 4.53 -9.36 9.11
N SER A 111 5.72 -9.49 9.70
CA SER A 111 6.73 -10.47 9.35
C SER A 111 6.92 -11.45 10.50
N GLN A 112 7.71 -12.50 10.29
CA GLN A 112 8.09 -13.47 11.32
C GLN A 112 8.93 -12.84 12.43
N ARG A 113 9.62 -11.71 12.15
CA ARG A 113 10.54 -11.04 13.09
C ARG A 113 10.02 -9.71 13.63
N GLY A 114 8.94 -9.18 13.05
CA GLY A 114 8.37 -7.90 13.40
C GLY A 114 7.38 -7.41 12.34
N TYR A 115 7.70 -6.29 11.71
CA TYR A 115 6.84 -5.64 10.72
C TYR A 115 7.64 -5.18 9.52
N LEU A 116 7.08 -5.36 8.32
CA LEU A 116 7.58 -4.80 7.07
C LEU A 116 6.81 -3.55 6.68
N VAL A 117 7.51 -2.54 6.21
CA VAL A 117 6.94 -1.28 5.73
C VAL A 117 7.59 -0.87 4.41
N ALA A 118 6.78 -0.40 3.47
CA ALA A 118 7.29 0.26 2.27
C ALA A 118 7.48 1.76 2.57
N SER A 119 8.74 2.22 2.62
CA SER A 119 9.06 3.65 2.61
C SER A 119 9.15 4.13 1.17
N THR A 120 7.99 4.43 0.60
CA THR A 120 7.85 4.73 -0.83
C THR A 120 8.63 5.96 -1.26
N GLY A 121 8.73 6.95 -0.36
CA GLY A 121 9.52 8.14 -0.58
C GLY A 121 10.98 7.86 -0.91
N LEU A 122 11.52 6.73 -0.46
CA LEU A 122 12.94 6.35 -0.61
C LEU A 122 13.15 5.14 -1.53
N ASP A 123 12.09 4.59 -2.12
CA ASP A 123 12.12 3.29 -2.81
C ASP A 123 12.70 2.18 -1.91
N ALA A 124 12.32 2.15 -0.63
CA ALA A 124 12.87 1.21 0.34
C ALA A 124 11.81 0.32 0.97
N VAL A 125 12.21 -0.90 1.33
CA VAL A 125 11.47 -1.80 2.22
C VAL A 125 12.27 -1.94 3.51
N LEU A 126 11.62 -1.71 4.65
CA LEU A 126 12.26 -1.78 5.96
C LEU A 126 11.54 -2.82 6.81
N GLU A 127 12.30 -3.53 7.63
CA GLU A 127 11.76 -4.40 8.67
C GLU A 127 12.20 -3.94 10.04
N PHE A 128 11.27 -3.90 10.98
CA PHE A 128 11.54 -3.41 12.33
C PHE A 128 10.74 -4.19 13.38
N THR A 129 11.24 -4.19 14.61
CA THR A 129 10.53 -4.77 15.76
C THR A 129 9.36 -3.88 16.19
N HIS A 130 8.49 -4.40 17.06
CA HIS A 130 7.42 -3.59 17.66
C HIS A 130 7.96 -2.36 18.42
N GLU A 131 9.17 -2.46 18.97
CA GLU A 131 9.88 -1.41 19.71
C GLU A 131 10.62 -0.42 18.81
N GLY A 132 10.65 -0.64 17.50
CA GLY A 132 11.31 0.25 16.54
C GLY A 132 12.79 -0.02 16.35
N GLU A 133 13.28 -1.22 16.66
CA GLU A 133 14.62 -1.64 16.23
C GLU A 133 14.59 -2.01 14.75
N LEU A 134 15.44 -1.38 13.93
CA LEU A 134 15.59 -1.75 12.53
C LEU A 134 16.31 -3.11 12.43
N LEU A 135 15.65 -4.09 11.82
CA LEU A 135 16.16 -5.46 11.66
C LEU A 135 16.76 -5.69 10.28
N TRP A 136 16.19 -5.07 9.25
CA TRP A 136 16.59 -5.26 7.87
C TRP A 136 16.10 -4.11 7.00
N SER A 137 16.79 -3.86 5.89
CA SER A 137 16.39 -2.87 4.90
C SER A 137 16.84 -3.30 3.51
N TRP A 138 16.02 -2.99 2.52
CA TRP A 138 16.33 -3.13 1.10
C TRP A 138 16.04 -1.83 0.40
N TRP A 139 16.99 -1.35 -0.40
CA TRP A 139 16.93 -0.06 -1.08
C TRP A 139 17.01 -0.28 -2.58
N ALA A 140 15.95 0.06 -3.32
CA ALA A 140 15.89 -0.24 -4.75
C ALA A 140 17.10 0.33 -5.53
N ILE A 141 17.59 1.49 -5.12
CA ILE A 141 18.76 2.16 -5.73
C ILE A 141 20.07 1.38 -5.59
N GLU A 142 20.21 0.55 -4.55
CA GLU A 142 21.39 -0.32 -4.36
C GLU A 142 21.26 -1.63 -5.14
N HIS A 143 20.05 -1.93 -5.62
CA HIS A 143 19.70 -3.19 -6.29
C HIS A 143 19.27 -2.98 -7.75
N GLY A 144 19.83 -1.99 -8.42
CA GLY A 144 19.72 -1.81 -9.87
C GLY A 144 18.61 -0.89 -10.35
N PHE A 145 17.77 -0.36 -9.46
CA PHE A 145 16.78 0.66 -9.79
C PHE A 145 17.36 2.07 -9.59
N THR A 146 18.29 2.46 -10.46
CA THR A 146 19.06 3.71 -10.28
C THR A 146 18.49 4.90 -11.04
N LEU A 147 17.49 4.69 -11.89
CA LEU A 147 16.91 5.72 -12.75
C LEU A 147 15.46 6.01 -12.35
N THR A 148 15.11 7.28 -12.31
CA THR A 148 13.71 7.71 -12.27
C THR A 148 13.00 7.34 -13.57
N PRO A 149 11.66 7.39 -13.61
CA PRO A 149 10.91 7.15 -14.85
C PRO A 149 11.24 8.12 -15.99
N THR A 150 11.81 9.28 -15.68
CA THR A 150 12.30 10.26 -16.67
C THR A 150 13.74 9.98 -17.12
N GLY A 151 14.36 8.90 -16.65
CA GLY A 151 15.73 8.51 -16.98
C GLY A 151 16.81 9.26 -16.19
N GLU A 152 16.44 10.04 -15.17
CA GLU A 152 17.40 10.77 -14.35
C GLU A 152 17.99 9.84 -13.27
N PRO A 153 19.30 9.85 -13.03
CA PRO A 153 19.89 9.11 -11.92
C PRO A 153 19.35 9.59 -10.57
N ARG A 154 18.93 8.65 -9.72
CA ARG A 154 18.52 8.93 -8.33
C ARG A 154 19.69 8.69 -7.39
N TYR A 155 20.02 9.69 -6.58
CA TYR A 155 20.99 9.60 -5.50
C TYR A 155 20.30 9.85 -4.16
N LEU A 156 20.52 8.98 -3.19
CA LEU A 156 20.06 9.14 -1.81
C LEU A 156 21.21 8.84 -0.86
N ASP A 157 21.33 9.63 0.19
CA ASP A 157 22.17 9.31 1.33
C ASP A 157 21.35 8.45 2.30
N ILE A 158 21.50 7.13 2.22
CA ILE A 158 20.75 6.17 3.04
C ILE A 158 20.97 6.32 4.56
N SER A 159 22.00 7.06 4.96
CA SER A 159 22.30 7.34 6.37
C SER A 159 21.64 8.61 6.92
N ALA A 160 21.05 9.42 6.03
CA ALA A 160 20.41 10.67 6.40
C ALA A 160 19.02 10.45 7.04
N ASP A 161 18.58 11.46 7.79
CA ASP A 161 17.20 11.55 8.24
C ASP A 161 16.33 12.13 7.13
N HIS A 162 15.45 11.29 6.59
CA HIS A 162 14.57 11.63 5.49
C HIS A 162 13.17 12.01 5.96
N ARG A 163 12.85 11.94 7.25
CA ARG A 163 11.52 12.30 7.75
C ARG A 163 11.16 13.74 7.37
N GLY A 164 9.92 13.96 6.97
CA GLY A 164 9.42 15.26 6.50
C GLY A 164 9.93 15.75 5.13
N VAL A 165 10.91 15.07 4.50
CA VAL A 165 11.40 15.44 3.17
C VAL A 165 10.34 15.09 2.11
N LYS A 166 9.99 16.04 1.24
CA LYS A 166 8.94 15.85 0.23
C LYS A 166 9.53 15.41 -1.11
N TYR A 167 9.63 14.11 -1.33
CA TYR A 167 9.96 13.54 -2.64
C TYR A 167 8.72 13.47 -3.55
N GLY A 168 8.82 14.02 -4.75
CA GLY A 168 7.77 13.86 -5.78
C GLY A 168 7.75 12.44 -6.31
N THR A 169 6.58 11.95 -6.75
CA THR A 169 6.46 10.59 -7.31
C THR A 169 7.44 10.37 -8.47
N LEU A 170 7.65 11.38 -9.32
CA LEU A 170 8.58 11.27 -10.46
C LEU A 170 10.07 11.29 -10.05
N ALA A 171 10.39 11.63 -8.81
CA ALA A 171 11.74 11.50 -8.26
C ALA A 171 12.04 10.08 -7.78
N HIS A 172 11.04 9.20 -7.72
CA HIS A 172 11.18 7.83 -7.27
C HIS A 172 11.53 6.93 -8.46
N THR A 173 12.40 5.96 -8.25
CA THR A 173 12.78 4.98 -9.28
C THR A 173 11.71 3.93 -9.47
N THR A 174 11.17 3.38 -8.38
CA THR A 174 10.19 2.29 -8.42
C THR A 174 8.84 2.68 -7.87
N HIS A 175 8.83 3.57 -6.88
CA HIS A 175 7.67 3.88 -6.06
C HIS A 175 7.11 2.60 -5.42
N VAL A 176 7.95 1.90 -4.65
CA VAL A 176 7.55 0.68 -3.90
C VAL A 176 6.32 0.98 -3.08
N ASN A 177 5.21 0.28 -3.33
CA ASN A 177 3.92 0.59 -2.70
C ASN A 177 3.59 -0.33 -1.54
N SER A 178 3.93 -1.61 -1.65
CA SER A 178 3.57 -2.61 -0.66
C SER A 178 4.67 -3.63 -0.49
N ALA A 179 4.85 -4.08 0.75
CA ALA A 179 5.72 -5.19 1.09
C ALA A 179 5.00 -6.20 1.98
N ALA A 180 5.29 -7.49 1.79
CA ALA A 180 4.77 -8.58 2.61
C ALA A 180 5.77 -9.75 2.65
N GLU A 181 5.71 -10.58 3.69
CA GLU A 181 6.58 -11.76 3.83
C GLU A 181 5.77 -13.05 3.65
N LEU A 182 6.23 -13.94 2.77
CA LEU A 182 5.71 -15.30 2.65
C LEU A 182 6.14 -16.16 3.85
N PRO A 183 5.44 -17.28 4.16
CA PRO A 183 5.81 -18.13 5.29
C PRO A 183 7.22 -18.73 5.21
N ASP A 184 7.82 -18.82 4.03
CA ASP A 184 9.21 -19.27 3.85
C ASP A 184 10.26 -18.17 4.13
N GLY A 185 9.82 -16.94 4.44
CA GLY A 185 10.68 -15.78 4.71
C GLY A 185 10.99 -14.92 3.49
N THR A 186 10.50 -15.28 2.31
CA THR A 186 10.66 -14.48 1.09
C THR A 186 9.90 -13.16 1.22
N VAL A 187 10.58 -12.04 0.95
CA VAL A 187 9.95 -10.72 0.96
C VAL A 187 9.43 -10.41 -0.44
N LEU A 188 8.15 -10.05 -0.54
CA LEU A 188 7.52 -9.55 -1.75
C LEU A 188 7.41 -8.04 -1.71
N ALA A 189 7.57 -7.40 -2.87
CA ALA A 189 7.35 -5.96 -3.03
C ALA A 189 6.62 -5.63 -4.33
N SER A 190 5.65 -4.72 -4.29
CA SER A 190 5.00 -4.16 -5.48
C SER A 190 5.73 -2.91 -5.96
N LEU A 191 6.11 -2.91 -7.24
CA LEU A 191 6.82 -1.80 -7.89
C LEU A 191 5.86 -1.08 -8.84
N PHE A 192 5.38 0.09 -8.42
CA PHE A 192 4.35 0.85 -9.12
C PHE A 192 4.78 1.28 -10.52
N HIS A 193 5.99 1.85 -10.67
CA HIS A 193 6.47 2.31 -11.96
C HIS A 193 6.83 1.17 -12.92
N GLN A 194 7.23 0.02 -12.41
CA GLN A 194 7.64 -1.13 -13.22
C GLN A 194 6.47 -2.07 -13.55
N GLY A 195 5.30 -1.89 -12.92
CA GLY A 195 4.14 -2.73 -13.20
C GLY A 195 4.36 -4.20 -12.81
N MET A 196 5.00 -4.45 -11.67
CA MET A 196 5.35 -5.80 -11.25
C MET A 196 5.30 -6.01 -9.73
N VAL A 197 5.25 -7.28 -9.33
CA VAL A 197 5.59 -7.75 -8.00
C VAL A 197 6.91 -8.52 -8.09
N ILE A 198 7.85 -8.19 -7.22
CA ILE A 198 9.14 -8.87 -7.12
C ILE A 198 9.22 -9.70 -5.83
N ALA A 199 10.01 -10.75 -5.86
CA ALA A 199 10.51 -11.44 -4.67
C ALA A 199 11.96 -10.98 -4.41
N ILE A 200 12.28 -10.73 -3.15
CA ILE A 200 13.58 -10.27 -2.68
C ILE A 200 14.15 -11.35 -1.77
N ASP A 201 15.34 -11.83 -2.12
CA ASP A 201 16.16 -12.63 -1.23
C ASP A 201 16.70 -11.73 -0.12
N ARG A 202 16.41 -12.12 1.12
CA ARG A 202 16.68 -11.29 2.29
C ARG A 202 18.17 -11.14 2.60
N GLU A 203 18.96 -12.18 2.34
CA GLU A 203 20.38 -12.21 2.69
C GLU A 203 21.22 -11.41 1.69
N SER A 204 20.97 -11.60 0.40
CA SER A 204 21.73 -10.97 -0.68
C SER A 204 21.11 -9.65 -1.18
N GLY A 205 19.81 -9.46 -0.97
CA GLY A 205 19.03 -8.38 -1.58
C GLY A 205 18.79 -8.58 -3.09
N GLU A 206 19.21 -9.71 -3.67
CA GLU A 206 18.87 -10.07 -5.04
C GLU A 206 17.36 -10.19 -5.19
N TRP A 207 16.84 -9.76 -6.33
CA TRP A 207 15.40 -9.81 -6.59
C TRP A 207 15.09 -10.46 -7.93
N LYS A 208 13.87 -11.01 -8.02
CA LYS A 208 13.34 -11.61 -9.24
C LYS A 208 11.88 -11.24 -9.44
N PRO A 209 11.41 -11.01 -10.68
CA PRO A 209 10.00 -10.78 -10.93
C PRO A 209 9.19 -12.05 -10.66
N VAL A 210 8.15 -11.89 -9.84
CA VAL A 210 7.14 -12.92 -9.55
C VAL A 210 5.95 -12.76 -10.49
N LEU A 211 5.47 -11.53 -10.67
CA LEU A 211 4.34 -11.19 -11.53
C LEU A 211 4.62 -9.88 -12.27
N GLU A 212 4.41 -9.85 -13.59
CA GLU A 212 4.75 -8.71 -14.45
C GLU A 212 3.54 -8.29 -15.30
N GLY A 213 3.66 -7.14 -15.96
CA GLY A 213 2.64 -6.63 -16.88
C GLY A 213 1.42 -6.06 -16.18
N LEU A 214 1.53 -5.73 -14.89
CA LEU A 214 0.53 -5.01 -14.10
C LEU A 214 0.54 -3.52 -14.47
N ASP A 215 -0.53 -2.83 -14.15
CA ASP A 215 -0.69 -1.40 -14.37
C ASP A 215 -0.76 -0.69 -13.02
N HIS A 216 0.39 -0.15 -12.60
CA HIS A 216 0.56 0.63 -11.37
C HIS A 216 0.14 -0.10 -10.08
N PRO A 217 0.65 -1.31 -9.79
CA PRO A 217 0.17 -2.12 -8.67
C PRO A 217 0.36 -1.42 -7.30
N HIS A 218 -0.63 -1.56 -6.42
CA HIS A 218 -0.56 -1.04 -5.05
C HIS A 218 -0.29 -2.14 -4.03
N SER A 219 -1.31 -2.88 -3.60
CA SER A 219 -1.18 -3.81 -2.48
C SER A 219 -0.70 -5.18 -2.92
N VAL A 220 0.17 -5.78 -2.10
CA VAL A 220 0.45 -7.22 -2.09
C VAL A 220 0.15 -7.74 -0.69
N ARG A 221 -0.71 -8.74 -0.57
CA ARG A 221 -1.09 -9.35 0.72
C ARG A 221 -0.95 -10.85 0.66
N VAL A 222 -0.39 -11.45 1.71
CA VAL A 222 -0.30 -12.90 1.83
C VAL A 222 -1.65 -13.45 2.30
N LEU A 223 -2.18 -14.39 1.54
CA LEU A 223 -3.43 -15.09 1.82
C LEU A 223 -3.16 -16.45 2.48
N ALA A 224 -2.21 -17.19 1.93
CA ALA A 224 -1.74 -18.49 2.40
C ALA A 224 -0.29 -18.72 1.93
N GLU A 225 0.28 -19.89 2.24
CA GLU A 225 1.67 -20.27 1.92
C GLU A 225 2.09 -19.91 0.49
N ASP A 226 1.31 -20.34 -0.50
CA ASP A 226 1.59 -20.11 -1.91
C ASP A 226 0.66 -19.05 -2.54
N TYR A 227 -0.12 -18.31 -1.76
CA TYR A 227 -1.16 -17.42 -2.31
C TYR A 227 -1.03 -16.00 -1.82
N ILE A 228 -1.12 -15.08 -2.77
CA ILE A 228 -1.20 -13.65 -2.50
C ILE A 228 -2.42 -13.03 -3.19
N THR A 229 -2.85 -11.87 -2.70
CA THR A 229 -3.71 -10.96 -3.44
C THR A 229 -2.92 -9.74 -3.90
N VAL A 230 -3.22 -9.26 -5.11
CA VAL A 230 -2.57 -8.08 -5.70
C VAL A 230 -3.62 -7.13 -6.27
N ALA A 231 -3.51 -5.85 -5.95
CA ALA A 231 -4.31 -4.81 -6.60
C ALA A 231 -3.60 -4.31 -7.88
N ASP A 232 -4.14 -4.69 -9.05
CA ASP A 232 -3.76 -4.16 -10.37
C ASP A 232 -4.52 -2.84 -10.59
N THR A 233 -4.00 -1.79 -9.95
CA THR A 233 -4.75 -0.57 -9.58
C THR A 233 -5.38 0.16 -10.75
N ALA A 234 -4.60 0.50 -11.78
CA ALA A 234 -5.09 1.31 -12.88
C ALA A 234 -6.08 0.55 -13.77
N ARG A 235 -6.03 -0.79 -13.76
CA ARG A 235 -7.02 -1.66 -14.40
C ARG A 235 -8.22 -2.00 -13.50
N GLY A 236 -8.17 -1.65 -12.22
CA GLY A 236 -9.26 -1.90 -11.28
C GLY A 236 -9.50 -3.37 -10.95
N ARG A 237 -8.47 -4.22 -11.05
CA ARG A 237 -8.58 -5.66 -10.85
C ARG A 237 -7.90 -6.11 -9.56
N ALA A 238 -8.62 -6.88 -8.76
CA ALA A 238 -8.03 -7.67 -7.69
C ALA A 238 -7.65 -9.03 -8.25
N LEU A 239 -6.40 -9.43 -8.03
CA LEU A 239 -5.84 -10.67 -8.55
C LEU A 239 -5.58 -11.62 -7.38
N MET A 240 -6.02 -12.86 -7.49
CA MET A 240 -5.55 -13.97 -6.67
C MET A 240 -4.46 -14.70 -7.43
N VAL A 241 -3.27 -14.72 -6.84
CA VAL A 241 -2.06 -15.20 -7.51
C VAL A 241 -1.49 -16.34 -6.69
N ARG A 242 -1.29 -17.48 -7.34
CA ARG A 242 -0.52 -18.57 -6.78
C ARG A 242 0.95 -18.40 -7.15
N ILE A 243 1.84 -18.51 -6.17
CA ILE A 243 3.28 -18.50 -6.35
C ILE A 243 3.76 -19.96 -6.34
N LYS A 244 4.52 -20.34 -7.35
CA LYS A 244 5.19 -21.63 -7.43
C LYS A 244 6.55 -21.47 -8.10
N ASP A 245 7.58 -22.06 -7.51
CA ASP A 245 8.95 -22.02 -8.04
C ASP A 245 9.44 -20.57 -8.32
N GLY A 246 9.04 -19.63 -7.45
CA GLY A 246 9.36 -18.20 -7.57
C GLY A 246 8.61 -17.43 -8.67
N LYS A 247 7.57 -18.02 -9.27
CA LYS A 247 6.74 -17.41 -10.32
C LYS A 247 5.28 -17.39 -9.93
N GLY A 248 4.61 -16.28 -10.23
CA GLY A 248 3.20 -16.07 -9.98
C GLY A 248 2.34 -16.46 -11.19
N SER A 249 1.24 -17.17 -10.95
CA SER A 249 0.16 -17.40 -11.90
C SER A 249 -1.15 -16.85 -11.34
N ILE A 250 -1.85 -16.02 -12.12
CA ILE A 250 -3.18 -15.51 -11.75
C ILE A 250 -4.17 -16.68 -11.85
N GLU A 251 -4.79 -17.07 -10.74
CA GLU A 251 -5.77 -18.16 -10.69
C GLU A 251 -7.22 -17.66 -10.64
N ALA A 252 -7.43 -16.44 -10.14
CA ALA A 252 -8.72 -15.77 -10.17
C ALA A 252 -8.56 -14.25 -10.22
N GLU A 253 -9.59 -13.56 -10.71
CA GLU A 253 -9.67 -12.11 -10.70
C GLU A 253 -11.08 -11.64 -10.31
N ALA A 254 -11.14 -10.48 -9.67
CA ALA A 254 -12.36 -9.73 -9.38
C ALA A 254 -12.21 -8.28 -9.85
N THR A 255 -13.28 -7.65 -10.32
CA THR A 255 -13.28 -6.25 -10.80
C THR A 255 -14.06 -5.35 -9.84
N ALA A 256 -13.53 -4.16 -9.59
CA ALA A 256 -14.19 -3.12 -8.81
C ALA A 256 -14.86 -2.04 -9.67
N ASP A 257 -14.90 -2.23 -11.00
CA ASP A 257 -15.42 -1.25 -11.99
C ASP A 257 -14.88 0.16 -11.74
N THR A 258 -13.57 0.24 -11.55
CA THR A 258 -12.80 1.46 -11.31
C THR A 258 -11.51 1.41 -12.10
N ASN A 259 -10.81 2.54 -12.19
CA ASN A 259 -9.45 2.59 -12.71
C ASN A 259 -8.45 3.03 -11.63
N TRP A 260 -8.80 2.81 -10.36
CA TRP A 260 -7.93 3.10 -9.23
C TRP A 260 -8.27 2.21 -8.02
N LEU A 261 -8.14 0.90 -8.19
CA LEU A 261 -8.29 -0.05 -7.08
C LEU A 261 -7.06 0.05 -6.18
N GLN A 262 -7.27 0.61 -4.99
CA GLN A 262 -6.18 1.01 -4.10
C GLN A 262 -5.72 -0.14 -3.22
N ASP A 263 -6.64 -1.01 -2.81
CA ASP A 263 -6.35 -2.20 -2.02
C ASP A 263 -7.40 -3.29 -2.28
N CYS A 264 -7.01 -4.54 -2.02
CA CYS A 264 -7.89 -5.69 -2.12
C CYS A 264 -7.46 -6.78 -1.15
N LEU A 265 -8.45 -7.46 -0.58
CA LEU A 265 -8.29 -8.61 0.30
C LEU A 265 -9.29 -9.68 -0.12
N TYR A 266 -8.86 -10.93 -0.13
CA TYR A 266 -9.77 -12.07 -0.19
C TYR A 266 -9.81 -12.76 1.18
N ASP A 267 -11.00 -12.86 1.76
CA ASP A 267 -11.27 -13.65 2.94
C ASP A 267 -11.77 -15.04 2.54
N TYR A 268 -10.88 -16.02 2.59
CA TYR A 268 -11.17 -17.41 2.24
C TYR A 268 -12.19 -18.07 3.17
N ARG A 269 -12.38 -17.56 4.40
CA ARG A 269 -13.32 -18.15 5.37
C ARG A 269 -14.76 -17.83 5.00
N ASN A 270 -14.97 -16.67 4.41
CA ASN A 270 -16.28 -16.18 3.98
C ASN A 270 -16.46 -16.22 2.45
N ASP A 271 -15.46 -16.72 1.71
CA ASP A 271 -15.42 -16.71 0.24
C ASP A 271 -15.75 -15.30 -0.32
N GLN A 272 -15.05 -14.28 0.18
CA GLN A 272 -15.40 -12.89 -0.04
C GLN A 272 -14.20 -12.01 -0.38
N TRP A 273 -14.33 -11.21 -1.43
CA TRP A 273 -13.46 -10.06 -1.71
C TRP A 273 -13.91 -8.82 -0.97
N VAL A 274 -12.94 -8.05 -0.46
CA VAL A 274 -13.09 -6.66 -0.01
C VAL A 274 -12.23 -5.80 -0.93
N LEU A 275 -12.86 -4.90 -1.67
CA LEU A 275 -12.20 -4.07 -2.69
C LEU A 275 -12.30 -2.59 -2.31
N VAL A 276 -11.16 -1.90 -2.26
CA VAL A 276 -11.10 -0.47 -1.90
C VAL A 276 -10.92 0.38 -3.16
N ASP A 277 -12.01 0.97 -3.63
CA ASP A 277 -11.99 1.93 -4.73
C ASP A 277 -11.62 3.31 -4.19
N GLY A 278 -10.32 3.57 -4.14
CA GLY A 278 -9.79 4.81 -3.59
C GLY A 278 -10.23 6.04 -4.38
N LYS A 279 -10.63 5.91 -5.66
CA LYS A 279 -11.00 7.07 -6.50
C LYS A 279 -12.44 7.48 -6.33
N ASN A 280 -13.34 6.51 -6.20
CA ASN A 280 -14.76 6.79 -6.04
C ASN A 280 -15.21 6.73 -4.57
N SER A 281 -14.27 6.59 -3.64
CA SER A 281 -14.52 6.65 -2.20
C SER A 281 -15.53 5.60 -1.75
N ARG A 282 -15.35 4.36 -2.21
CA ARG A 282 -16.25 3.25 -1.89
C ARG A 282 -15.53 1.95 -1.59
N VAL A 283 -16.19 1.11 -0.81
CA VAL A 283 -15.78 -0.28 -0.56
C VAL A 283 -16.80 -1.22 -1.20
N ILE A 284 -16.32 -2.25 -1.89
CA ILE A 284 -17.17 -3.23 -2.57
C ILE A 284 -16.88 -4.60 -1.97
N LEU A 285 -17.93 -5.30 -1.55
CA LEU A 285 -17.87 -6.69 -1.10
C LEU A 285 -18.40 -7.59 -2.22
N GLN A 286 -17.64 -8.62 -2.60
CA GLN A 286 -18.06 -9.57 -3.63
C GLN A 286 -17.85 -11.00 -3.16
N SER A 287 -18.76 -11.91 -3.50
CA SER A 287 -18.61 -13.34 -3.18
C SER A 287 -17.92 -14.11 -4.29
N GLY A 288 -17.22 -15.18 -3.92
CA GLY A 288 -16.53 -16.07 -4.84
C GLY A 288 -15.14 -15.55 -5.18
N SER A 289 -14.21 -16.48 -5.41
CA SER A 289 -12.85 -16.16 -5.84
C SER A 289 -12.78 -15.30 -7.11
N THR A 290 -13.80 -15.38 -7.99
CA THR A 290 -13.90 -14.56 -9.21
C THR A 290 -14.79 -13.32 -9.07
N GLY A 291 -15.22 -12.96 -7.86
CA GLY A 291 -16.04 -11.76 -7.60
C GLY A 291 -17.39 -11.70 -8.34
N LYS A 292 -18.01 -12.84 -8.64
CA LYS A 292 -19.17 -12.92 -9.56
C LYS A 292 -20.43 -12.22 -9.08
N LYS A 293 -20.56 -12.00 -7.77
CA LYS A 293 -21.77 -11.41 -7.17
C LYS A 293 -21.34 -10.35 -6.16
N GLU A 294 -21.77 -9.12 -6.38
CA GLU A 294 -21.69 -8.07 -5.37
C GLU A 294 -22.61 -8.42 -4.19
N LEU A 295 -22.03 -8.45 -3.00
CA LEU A 295 -22.73 -8.67 -1.74
C LEU A 295 -23.20 -7.35 -1.13
N ALA A 296 -22.32 -6.35 -1.17
CA ALA A 296 -22.60 -5.02 -0.65
C ALA A 296 -21.66 -3.99 -1.30
N ARG A 297 -22.08 -2.73 -1.20
CA ARG A 297 -21.29 -1.56 -1.61
C ARG A 297 -21.52 -0.44 -0.62
N PHE A 298 -20.44 0.07 -0.07
CA PHE A 298 -20.46 1.17 0.90
C PHE A 298 -19.92 2.42 0.22
N GLU A 299 -20.81 3.35 -0.07
CA GLU A 299 -20.45 4.67 -0.61
C GLU A 299 -20.10 5.58 0.57
N LEU A 300 -18.86 6.08 0.60
CA LEU A 300 -18.37 6.94 1.68
C LEU A 300 -18.27 8.40 1.21
N ASN A 301 -17.76 9.27 2.08
CA ASN A 301 -17.62 10.68 1.76
C ASN A 301 -16.74 10.86 0.49
N PRO A 302 -17.23 11.55 -0.57
CA PRO A 302 -16.49 11.70 -1.83
C PRO A 302 -15.21 12.53 -1.73
N GLU A 303 -15.02 13.28 -0.63
CA GLU A 303 -13.77 13.98 -0.34
C GLU A 303 -12.71 13.05 0.28
N TRP A 304 -13.05 11.80 0.61
CA TRP A 304 -12.11 10.84 1.16
C TRP A 304 -11.38 10.09 0.06
N ARG A 305 -10.05 10.11 0.11
CA ARG A 305 -9.18 9.29 -0.72
C ARG A 305 -8.84 8.02 0.06
N LEU A 306 -9.68 6.99 -0.10
CA LEU A 306 -9.48 5.71 0.57
C LEU A 306 -8.18 5.05 0.12
N TYR A 307 -7.58 4.31 1.03
CA TYR A 307 -6.28 3.68 0.83
C TYR A 307 -6.29 2.18 1.12
N GLY A 308 -6.33 1.80 2.40
CA GLY A 308 -6.26 0.40 2.81
C GLY A 308 -7.50 -0.04 3.59
N VAL A 309 -7.69 -1.35 3.66
CA VAL A 309 -8.66 -1.99 4.55
C VAL A 309 -7.97 -3.02 5.46
N LEU A 310 -8.42 -3.11 6.70
CA LEU A 310 -8.04 -4.15 7.64
C LEU A 310 -9.32 -4.72 8.28
N PRO A 311 -9.65 -6.00 8.07
CA PRO A 311 -10.73 -6.64 8.80
C PRO A 311 -10.39 -6.74 10.29
N LEU A 312 -11.38 -6.46 11.13
CA LEU A 312 -11.29 -6.63 12.57
C LEU A 312 -11.98 -7.95 12.94
N ALA A 313 -11.25 -8.81 13.65
CA ALA A 313 -11.73 -10.11 14.11
C ALA A 313 -12.51 -9.99 15.43
#